data_AF-A0A928TTX9-F1
#
_entry.id   AF-A0A928TTX9-F1
#
_cell.length_a   1.000
_cell.length_b   1.000
_cell.length_c   1.000
_cell.angle_alpha   90.00
_cell.angle_beta   90.00
_cell.angle_gamma   90.00
#
_symmetry.space_group_name_H-M   'P 1'
#
loop_
_entity.id
_entity.type
_entity.pdbx_description
1 polymer ?
#
loop_
_entity_poly.entity_id
_entity_poly.type
_entity_poly.pdbx_seq_one_letter_code
_entity_poly.pdbx_strand_id
1 'polypeptide(L)'
;MSPWKRFSFIVWGAILVSLIPAATQAITVSPVLFDFDIQPGSSQQAKITVVNDSNETQSFTLHTQNFIASGEEGSQEYLQEEQPSDLASWVIPDQPTIQIDPGASRDFPFLISVPEHADPGGHYATIFFTRAPGASGESGVGIAEQVGVLLLVNVPGDIVESIEVDSFRVKHAVVNRLPAEFEFRLRNLGSVHERPKGTLVIRNILGSVVARVPGNPNKSAILPNSVRRIDSGWAHTLDIPEDRGFWAETKNEWKNFAIGRYTASIDMTYGSNNVQIPVHTVSFWVLPWHLMLLALLGLVGIVLLIMLYNNLLVRAALKKSQAS
;
A
#
# COMPACT_ATOMS: atom_id res chain seq x y z
N MET A 1 -0.82 67.40 -40.03
CA MET A 1 -1.51 67.19 -38.74
C MET A 1 -2.60 66.14 -38.97
N SER A 2 -2.66 65.11 -38.12
CA SER A 2 -3.56 63.93 -38.21
C SER A 2 -5.06 64.30 -38.34
N PRO A 3 -6.04 63.39 -38.59
CA PRO A 3 -5.98 61.91 -38.48
C PRO A 3 -6.81 61.13 -39.54
N TRP A 4 -6.59 59.82 -39.67
CA TRP A 4 -7.71 58.88 -39.86
C TRP A 4 -7.34 57.44 -39.46
N LYS A 5 -7.93 57.03 -38.33
CA LYS A 5 -8.64 55.77 -38.07
C LYS A 5 -7.93 54.46 -38.41
N ARG A 6 -7.58 53.71 -37.35
CA ARG A 6 -8.18 52.39 -37.04
C ARG A 6 -7.70 51.93 -35.66
N PHE A 7 -8.52 52.20 -34.64
CA PHE A 7 -8.44 51.53 -33.35
C PHE A 7 -9.04 50.13 -33.52
N SER A 8 -8.23 49.09 -33.34
CA SER A 8 -8.72 47.72 -33.17
C SER A 8 -8.88 47.50 -31.67
N PHE A 9 -10.13 47.55 -31.18
CA PHE A 9 -10.49 47.08 -29.85
C PHE A 9 -10.84 45.59 -29.98
N ILE A 10 -9.91 44.73 -29.58
CA ILE A 10 -10.20 43.32 -29.34
C ILE A 10 -10.83 43.23 -27.96
N VAL A 11 -12.15 43.00 -27.93
CA VAL A 11 -12.88 42.69 -26.70
C VAL A 11 -12.55 41.25 -26.33
N TRP A 12 -11.68 41.07 -25.34
CA TRP A 12 -11.51 39.80 -24.65
C TRP A 12 -12.70 39.61 -23.70
N GLY A 13 -13.71 38.88 -24.15
CA GLY A 13 -14.76 38.38 -23.27
C GLY A 13 -14.18 37.30 -22.35
N ALA A 14 -13.91 37.63 -21.09
CA ALA A 14 -13.58 36.64 -20.08
C ALA A 14 -14.83 35.82 -19.75
N ILE A 15 -14.88 34.57 -20.20
CA ILE A 15 -15.85 33.58 -19.69
C ILE A 15 -15.36 33.21 -18.29
N LEU A 16 -15.97 33.84 -17.28
CA LEU A 16 -15.87 33.42 -15.88
C LEU A 16 -16.68 32.12 -15.73
N VAL A 17 -16.02 30.98 -15.96
CA VAL A 17 -16.54 29.70 -15.47
C VAL A 17 -16.42 29.76 -13.95
N SER A 18 -17.52 30.02 -13.27
CA SER A 18 -17.59 29.77 -11.83
C SER A 18 -17.43 28.26 -11.64
N LEU A 19 -16.25 27.83 -11.19
CA LEU A 19 -16.07 26.55 -10.56
C LEU A 19 -16.88 26.62 -9.27
N ILE A 20 -18.15 26.21 -9.31
CA ILE A 20 -18.89 25.89 -8.10
C ILE A 20 -18.17 24.66 -7.54
N PRO A 21 -17.48 24.75 -6.38
CA PRO A 21 -16.95 23.56 -5.75
C PRO A 21 -18.12 22.62 -5.52
N ALA A 22 -18.07 21.43 -6.10
CA ALA A 22 -19.01 20.38 -5.74
C ALA A 22 -18.95 20.24 -4.21
N ALA A 23 -20.11 20.27 -3.55
CA ALA A 23 -20.17 20.05 -2.11
C ALA A 23 -19.47 18.73 -1.82
N THR A 24 -18.33 18.80 -1.13
CA THR A 24 -17.58 17.62 -0.73
C THR A 24 -18.37 16.98 0.40
N GLN A 25 -19.14 15.95 0.07
CA GLN A 25 -19.87 15.12 1.03
C GLN A 25 -18.90 14.15 1.71
N ALA A 26 -17.83 14.68 2.30
CA ALA A 26 -16.80 13.88 2.92
C ALA A 26 -17.07 13.74 4.41
N ILE A 27 -16.96 12.51 4.91
CA ILE A 27 -16.90 12.17 6.32
C ILE A 27 -15.51 11.56 6.55
N THR A 28 -14.84 11.99 7.62
CA THR A 28 -13.56 11.42 8.03
C THR A 28 -13.73 10.74 9.39
N VAL A 29 -13.20 9.53 9.54
CA VAL A 29 -13.20 8.79 10.81
C VAL A 29 -11.77 8.48 11.25
N SER A 30 -11.53 8.48 12.56
CA SER A 30 -10.25 8.11 13.15
C SER A 30 -10.44 7.43 14.51
N PRO A 31 -9.76 6.31 14.79
CA PRO A 31 -8.92 5.53 13.87
C PRO A 31 -9.76 4.76 12.84
N VAL A 32 -9.10 4.18 11.83
CA VAL A 32 -9.74 3.33 10.80
C VAL A 32 -9.79 1.84 11.16
N LEU A 33 -9.08 1.44 12.22
CA LEU A 33 -8.96 0.07 12.69
C LEU A 33 -8.76 0.04 14.21
N PHE A 34 -9.51 -0.82 14.88
CA PHE A 34 -9.24 -1.30 16.23
C PHE A 34 -8.79 -2.75 16.20
N ASP A 35 -7.86 -3.06 17.09
CA ASP A 35 -7.19 -4.36 17.18
C ASP A 35 -6.95 -4.65 18.67
N PHE A 36 -7.75 -5.53 19.25
CA PHE A 36 -7.78 -5.76 20.69
C PHE A 36 -7.74 -7.25 21.04
N ASP A 37 -7.11 -7.57 22.16
CA ASP A 37 -7.28 -8.85 22.86
C ASP A 37 -8.18 -8.61 24.07
N ILE A 38 -9.34 -9.27 24.13
CA ILE A 38 -10.33 -9.06 25.20
C ILE A 38 -10.71 -10.42 25.79
N GLN A 39 -10.59 -10.55 27.11
CA GLN A 39 -10.94 -11.79 27.82
C GLN A 39 -12.45 -12.06 27.74
N PRO A 40 -12.88 -13.34 27.72
CA PRO A 40 -14.29 -13.69 27.89
C PRO A 40 -14.90 -13.01 29.12
N GLY A 41 -16.13 -12.50 28.99
CA GLY A 41 -16.86 -11.81 30.07
C GLY A 41 -16.33 -10.42 30.42
N SER A 42 -15.27 -9.94 29.76
CA SER A 42 -14.71 -8.60 29.97
C SER A 42 -15.22 -7.60 28.93
N SER A 43 -14.90 -6.33 29.15
CA SER A 43 -15.27 -5.27 28.21
C SER A 43 -14.14 -4.28 27.97
N GLN A 44 -14.10 -3.70 26.77
CA GLN A 44 -13.13 -2.69 26.36
C GLN A 44 -13.86 -1.44 25.89
N GLN A 45 -13.54 -0.29 26.49
CA GLN A 45 -14.01 1.02 26.01
C GLN A 45 -13.07 1.58 24.95
N ALA A 46 -13.64 2.17 23.92
CA ALA A 46 -12.93 2.86 22.86
C ALA A 46 -13.76 4.03 22.32
N LYS A 47 -13.16 4.85 21.46
CA LYS A 47 -13.86 5.96 20.82
C LYS A 47 -13.42 6.16 19.38
N ILE A 48 -14.35 6.54 18.52
CA ILE A 48 -14.09 6.95 17.13
C ILE A 48 -14.34 8.45 17.04
N THR A 49 -13.35 9.19 16.55
CA THR A 49 -13.53 10.59 16.18
C THR A 49 -14.11 10.66 14.78
N VAL A 50 -15.25 11.33 14.64
CA VAL A 50 -15.95 11.55 13.36
C VAL A 50 -15.92 13.04 13.03
N VAL A 51 -15.47 13.36 11.83
CA VAL A 51 -15.40 14.73 11.29
C VAL A 51 -16.40 14.85 10.15
N ASN A 52 -17.21 15.90 10.20
CA ASN A 52 -18.08 16.29 9.10
C ASN A 52 -17.33 17.26 8.19
N ASP A 53 -16.75 16.77 7.09
CA ASP A 53 -16.02 17.60 6.14
C ASP A 53 -16.95 18.31 5.13
N SER A 54 -18.27 18.16 5.29
CA SER A 54 -19.25 18.89 4.50
C SER A 54 -19.52 20.29 5.06
N ASN A 55 -20.22 21.09 4.26
CA ASN A 55 -20.65 22.45 4.61
C ASN A 55 -22.05 22.50 5.25
N GLU A 56 -22.67 21.36 5.55
CA GLU A 56 -24.01 21.23 6.13
C GLU A 56 -23.97 20.37 7.39
N THR A 57 -24.85 20.62 8.37
CA THR A 57 -24.97 19.74 9.54
C THR A 57 -25.41 18.34 9.10
N GLN A 58 -24.63 17.32 9.43
CA GLN A 58 -24.92 15.93 9.08
C GLN A 58 -25.36 15.14 10.31
N SER A 59 -26.32 14.23 10.09
CA SER A 59 -26.69 13.20 11.07
C SER A 59 -26.13 11.87 10.60
N PHE A 60 -25.37 11.19 11.46
CA PHE A 60 -24.82 9.87 11.18
C PHE A 60 -25.45 8.83 12.09
N THR A 61 -25.94 7.74 11.50
CA THR A 61 -26.46 6.57 12.21
C THR A 61 -25.40 5.49 12.21
N LEU A 62 -25.21 4.88 13.37
CA LEU A 62 -24.26 3.79 13.55
C LEU A 62 -24.94 2.44 13.42
N HIS A 63 -24.29 1.53 12.71
CA HIS A 63 -24.64 0.12 12.72
C HIS A 63 -23.38 -0.73 12.60
N THR A 64 -23.48 -1.99 12.99
CA THR A 64 -22.37 -2.94 12.96
C THR A 64 -22.70 -4.13 12.08
N GLN A 65 -21.69 -4.66 11.40
CA GLN A 65 -21.83 -5.89 10.62
C GLN A 65 -20.60 -6.76 10.80
N ASN A 66 -20.81 -8.07 10.97
CA ASN A 66 -19.72 -9.03 10.93
C ASN A 66 -19.19 -9.14 9.50
N PHE A 67 -17.92 -9.51 9.38
CA PHE A 67 -17.34 -9.76 8.07
C PHE A 67 -16.35 -10.91 8.10
N ILE A 68 -16.16 -11.50 6.92
CA ILE A 68 -15.06 -12.44 6.64
C ILE A 68 -14.12 -11.83 5.61
N ALA A 69 -12.90 -12.37 5.52
CA ALA A 69 -11.98 -11.97 4.47
C ALA A 69 -12.55 -12.35 3.10
N SER A 70 -12.38 -11.45 2.13
CA SER A 70 -12.72 -11.67 0.73
C SER A 70 -11.51 -11.39 -0.16
N GLY A 71 -11.22 -12.31 -1.08
CA GLY A 71 -10.03 -12.25 -1.91
C GLY A 71 -8.72 -12.24 -1.10
N GLU A 72 -7.68 -11.61 -1.64
CA GLU A 72 -6.33 -11.63 -1.05
C GLU A 72 -5.77 -10.25 -0.72
N GLU A 73 -6.44 -9.18 -1.14
CA GLU A 73 -6.01 -7.79 -0.94
C GLU A 73 -6.43 -7.22 0.42
N GLY A 74 -7.18 -8.00 1.20
CA GLY A 74 -7.76 -7.55 2.47
C GLY A 74 -9.13 -6.91 2.35
N SER A 75 -9.90 -7.25 1.31
CA SER A 75 -11.29 -6.86 1.20
C SER A 75 -12.14 -7.63 2.22
N GLN A 76 -13.28 -7.07 2.58
CA GLN A 76 -14.25 -7.64 3.51
C GLN A 76 -15.49 -8.09 2.73
N GLU A 77 -16.00 -9.26 3.07
CA GLU A 77 -17.35 -9.69 2.71
C GLU A 77 -18.22 -9.62 3.96
N TYR A 78 -19.20 -8.70 3.93
CA TYR A 78 -20.10 -8.44 5.04
C TYR A 78 -21.22 -9.46 5.08
N LEU A 79 -21.45 -10.03 6.27
CA LEU A 79 -22.50 -11.02 6.48
C LEU A 79 -23.86 -10.31 6.56
N GLN A 80 -24.85 -10.80 5.81
CA GLN A 80 -26.23 -10.31 5.91
C GLN A 80 -26.98 -11.06 7.01
N GLU A 81 -26.93 -10.50 8.21
CA GLU A 81 -27.59 -11.05 9.38
C GLU A 81 -28.72 -10.11 9.82
N GLU A 82 -29.92 -10.64 10.02
CA GLU A 82 -31.03 -9.87 10.62
C GLU A 82 -30.72 -9.51 12.09
N GLN A 83 -30.04 -10.41 12.79
CA GLN A 83 -29.54 -10.24 14.14
C GLN A 83 -28.12 -10.82 14.20
N PRO A 84 -27.07 -9.98 14.25
CA PRO A 84 -25.69 -10.46 14.34
C PRO A 84 -25.50 -11.30 15.61
N SER A 85 -24.75 -12.40 15.51
CA SER A 85 -24.49 -13.29 16.67
C SER A 85 -23.03 -13.28 17.18
N ASP A 86 -22.18 -12.45 16.59
CA ASP A 86 -20.73 -12.37 16.88
C ASP A 86 -20.31 -10.93 17.24
N LEU A 87 -19.05 -10.52 17.05
CA LEU A 87 -18.49 -9.22 17.45
C LEU A 87 -19.39 -8.01 17.15
N ALA A 88 -20.08 -7.98 16.01
CA ALA A 88 -21.01 -6.89 15.70
C ALA A 88 -22.10 -6.70 16.78
N SER A 89 -22.55 -7.77 17.42
CA SER A 89 -23.53 -7.76 18.52
C SER A 89 -22.94 -7.36 19.87
N TRP A 90 -21.62 -7.42 20.02
CA TRP A 90 -20.92 -7.09 21.27
C TRP A 90 -20.61 -5.60 21.39
N VAL A 91 -20.73 -4.86 20.29
CA VAL A 91 -20.50 -3.41 20.24
C VAL A 91 -21.74 -2.68 20.74
N ILE A 92 -21.58 -1.95 21.84
CA ILE A 92 -22.61 -1.13 22.47
C ILE A 92 -22.21 0.34 22.28
N PRO A 93 -22.80 1.05 21.31
CA PRO A 93 -22.59 2.48 21.17
C PRO A 93 -23.22 3.26 22.33
N ASP A 94 -22.59 4.36 22.75
CA ASP A 94 -23.21 5.26 23.74
C ASP A 94 -24.47 5.94 23.18
N GLN A 95 -24.47 6.27 21.89
CA GLN A 95 -25.61 6.85 21.18
C GLN A 95 -25.74 6.24 19.78
N PRO A 96 -26.95 5.90 19.30
CA PRO A 96 -27.12 5.27 17.98
C PRO A 96 -26.99 6.26 16.81
N THR A 97 -27.13 7.57 17.09
CA THR A 97 -27.09 8.63 16.09
C THR A 97 -26.36 9.84 16.66
N ILE A 98 -25.57 10.52 15.82
CA ILE A 98 -24.87 11.74 16.20
C ILE A 98 -25.06 12.83 15.15
N GLN A 99 -25.27 14.06 15.61
CA GLN A 99 -25.29 15.26 14.77
C GLN A 99 -23.99 16.02 14.90
N ILE A 100 -23.42 16.38 13.74
CA ILE A 100 -22.13 17.05 13.66
C ILE A 100 -22.29 18.27 12.74
N ASP A 101 -21.99 19.44 13.28
CA ASP A 101 -22.01 20.70 12.54
C ASP A 101 -20.96 20.74 11.42
N PRO A 102 -21.10 21.61 10.42
CA PRO A 102 -20.14 21.74 9.32
C PRO A 102 -18.71 21.97 9.82
N GLY A 103 -17.75 21.16 9.35
CA GLY A 103 -16.34 21.25 9.74
C GLY A 103 -16.05 20.87 11.20
N ALA A 104 -17.06 20.45 11.96
CA ALA A 104 -16.89 20.04 13.35
C ALA A 104 -16.49 18.57 13.46
N SER A 105 -15.94 18.22 14.61
CA SER A 105 -15.54 16.87 15.00
C SER A 105 -16.26 16.47 16.28
N ARG A 106 -16.66 15.20 16.37
CA ARG A 106 -17.24 14.61 17.59
C ARG A 106 -16.60 13.27 17.88
N ASP A 107 -16.35 13.02 19.16
CA ASP A 107 -15.94 11.70 19.64
C ASP A 107 -17.17 10.84 19.89
N PHE A 108 -17.09 9.61 19.42
CA PHE A 108 -18.11 8.58 19.55
C PHE A 108 -17.58 7.46 20.43
N PRO A 109 -17.87 7.48 21.74
CA PRO A 109 -17.51 6.39 22.63
C PRO A 109 -18.39 5.16 22.39
N PHE A 110 -17.79 3.98 22.50
CA PHE A 110 -18.48 2.69 22.44
C PHE A 110 -17.79 1.68 23.37
N LEU A 111 -18.54 0.67 23.77
CA LEU A 111 -18.07 -0.45 24.58
C LEU A 111 -18.11 -1.73 23.75
N ILE A 112 -17.05 -2.52 23.77
CA ILE A 112 -17.06 -3.90 23.29
C ILE A 112 -17.26 -4.78 24.52
N SER A 113 -18.39 -5.48 24.62
CA SER A 113 -18.71 -6.37 25.75
C SER A 113 -18.67 -7.83 25.29
N VAL A 114 -17.54 -8.50 25.52
CA VAL A 114 -17.37 -9.90 25.11
C VAL A 114 -18.16 -10.81 26.07
N PRO A 115 -19.06 -11.68 25.57
CA PRO A 115 -19.79 -12.64 26.41
C PRO A 115 -18.86 -13.57 27.19
N GLU A 116 -19.32 -14.06 28.35
CA GLU A 116 -18.56 -15.03 29.17
C GLU A 116 -18.35 -16.38 28.46
N HIS A 117 -19.27 -16.72 27.55
CA HIS A 117 -19.24 -17.95 26.76
C HIS A 117 -18.83 -17.71 25.30
N ALA A 118 -18.13 -16.61 25.01
CA ALA A 118 -17.58 -16.37 23.68
C ALA A 118 -16.56 -17.46 23.33
N ASP A 119 -16.65 -18.00 22.12
CA ASP A 119 -15.67 -18.96 21.61
C ASP A 119 -14.28 -18.31 21.55
N PRO A 120 -13.19 -19.02 21.93
CA PRO A 120 -11.84 -18.51 21.71
C PRO A 120 -11.52 -18.37 20.22
N GLY A 121 -10.83 -17.29 19.85
CA GLY A 121 -10.45 -17.04 18.47
C GLY A 121 -10.57 -15.57 18.06
N GLY A 122 -10.49 -15.33 16.77
CA GLY A 122 -10.64 -14.02 16.17
C GLY A 122 -12.08 -13.75 15.73
N HIS A 123 -12.58 -12.58 16.10
CA HIS A 123 -13.91 -12.08 15.80
C HIS A 123 -13.79 -10.73 15.07
N TYR A 124 -14.61 -10.53 14.03
CA TYR A 124 -14.40 -9.45 13.07
C TYR A 124 -15.69 -8.74 12.69
N ALA A 125 -15.70 -7.42 12.85
CA ALA A 125 -16.84 -6.59 12.51
C ALA A 125 -16.39 -5.21 12.03
N THR A 126 -17.29 -4.51 11.38
CA THR A 126 -17.12 -3.09 11.03
C THR A 126 -18.20 -2.29 11.72
N ILE A 127 -17.79 -1.18 12.34
CA ILE A 127 -18.70 -0.09 12.72
C ILE A 127 -18.87 0.82 11.51
N PHE A 128 -20.09 0.92 10.99
CA PHE A 128 -20.43 1.83 9.90
C PHE A 128 -21.08 3.09 10.43
N PHE A 129 -20.61 4.23 9.92
CA PHE A 129 -21.29 5.51 10.03
C PHE A 129 -22.01 5.79 8.71
N THR A 130 -23.33 5.68 8.72
CA THR A 130 -24.17 5.95 7.56
C THR A 130 -24.83 7.30 7.72
N ARG A 131 -24.75 8.15 6.70
CA ARG A 131 -25.49 9.41 6.69
C ARG A 131 -26.99 9.11 6.73
N ALA A 132 -27.70 9.66 7.71
CA ALA A 132 -29.16 9.58 7.73
C ALA A 132 -29.71 10.33 6.50
N PRO A 133 -30.73 9.81 5.81
CA PRO A 133 -31.36 10.53 4.71
C PRO A 133 -31.83 11.91 5.20
N GLY A 134 -31.32 12.98 4.58
CA GLY A 134 -31.80 14.32 4.85
C GLY A 134 -33.29 14.41 4.49
N ALA A 135 -34.06 15.19 5.24
CA ALA A 135 -35.47 15.47 4.95
C ALA A 135 -35.69 16.33 3.67
N SER A 136 -34.77 16.30 2.71
CA SER A 136 -34.93 16.89 1.38
C SER A 136 -35.57 15.85 0.47
N GLY A 137 -36.87 16.02 0.21
CA GLY A 137 -37.73 15.13 -0.57
C GLY A 137 -37.42 15.04 -2.06
N GLU A 138 -36.17 14.74 -2.43
CA GLU A 138 -35.82 14.32 -3.77
C GLU A 138 -35.95 12.80 -3.86
N SER A 139 -36.94 12.38 -4.63
CA SER A 139 -37.26 10.99 -4.99
C SER A 139 -36.21 10.42 -5.96
N GLY A 140 -34.95 10.43 -5.54
CA GLY A 140 -33.86 9.68 -6.15
C GLY A 140 -33.45 8.53 -5.24
N VAL A 141 -33.01 7.41 -5.82
CA VAL A 141 -32.30 6.38 -5.07
C VAL A 141 -30.98 7.01 -4.59
N GLY A 142 -31.00 7.60 -3.40
CA GLY A 142 -29.80 8.14 -2.77
C GLY A 142 -28.88 6.97 -2.42
N ILE A 143 -27.67 6.97 -2.97
CA ILE A 143 -26.62 6.09 -2.48
C ILE A 143 -26.31 6.56 -1.06
N ALA A 144 -26.64 5.74 -0.06
CA ALA A 144 -26.29 6.04 1.32
C ALA A 144 -24.76 5.97 1.44
N GLU A 145 -24.12 7.13 1.59
CA GLU A 145 -22.70 7.19 1.88
C GLU A 145 -22.45 6.64 3.29
N GLN A 146 -21.53 5.67 3.37
CA GLN A 146 -21.13 5.07 4.62
C GLN A 146 -19.60 4.93 4.68
N VAL A 147 -19.05 5.13 5.87
CA VAL A 147 -17.64 4.89 6.16
C VAL A 147 -17.53 3.90 7.30
N GLY A 148 -16.66 2.91 7.13
CA GLY A 148 -16.46 1.81 8.06
C GLY A 148 -15.18 1.96 8.87
N VAL A 149 -15.25 1.66 10.16
CA VAL A 149 -14.10 1.43 11.04
C VAL A 149 -14.01 -0.06 11.34
N LEU A 150 -12.88 -0.68 11.01
CA LEU A 150 -12.65 -2.11 11.24
C LEU A 150 -12.45 -2.40 12.72
N LEU A 151 -13.00 -3.50 13.20
CA LEU A 151 -12.72 -4.08 14.51
C LEU A 151 -12.25 -5.53 14.36
N LEU A 152 -11.05 -5.78 14.84
CA LEU A 152 -10.46 -7.10 14.98
C LEU A 152 -10.31 -7.36 16.48
N VAL A 153 -11.04 -8.34 17.00
CA VAL A 153 -10.96 -8.72 18.42
C VAL A 153 -10.52 -10.17 18.52
N ASN A 154 -9.49 -10.44 19.30
CA ASN A 154 -9.13 -11.79 19.69
C ASN A 154 -9.68 -12.06 21.09
N VAL A 155 -10.35 -13.20 21.24
CA VAL A 155 -10.79 -13.74 22.52
C VAL A 155 -9.81 -14.86 22.90
N PRO A 156 -9.00 -14.69 23.96
CA PRO A 156 -8.03 -15.69 24.39
C PRO A 156 -8.69 -17.00 24.88
N GLY A 157 -7.97 -18.10 24.74
CA GLY A 157 -8.42 -19.43 25.17
C GLY A 157 -7.66 -20.53 24.42
N ASP A 158 -8.36 -21.57 23.99
CA ASP A 158 -7.80 -22.61 23.13
C ASP A 158 -7.76 -22.11 21.68
N ILE A 159 -6.65 -21.44 21.31
CA ILE A 159 -6.45 -20.85 19.99
C ILE A 159 -5.33 -21.56 19.23
N VAL A 160 -5.46 -21.60 17.90
CA VAL A 160 -4.47 -22.16 16.99
C VAL A 160 -3.84 -21.02 16.19
N GLU A 161 -2.52 -20.92 16.24
CA GLU A 161 -1.73 -19.98 15.43
C GLU A 161 -1.01 -20.79 14.34
N SER A 162 -1.38 -20.59 13.06
CA SER A 162 -0.78 -21.36 11.96
C SER A 162 -0.80 -20.59 10.65
N ILE A 163 0.37 -20.18 10.18
CA ILE A 163 0.58 -19.57 8.86
C ILE A 163 1.34 -20.52 7.94
N GLU A 164 0.83 -20.69 6.72
CA GLU A 164 1.47 -21.40 5.63
C GLU A 164 1.83 -20.44 4.48
N VAL A 165 2.93 -20.71 3.78
CA VAL A 165 3.33 -19.97 2.58
C VAL A 165 2.74 -20.66 1.35
N ASP A 166 1.62 -20.14 0.85
CA ASP A 166 1.00 -20.61 -0.39
C ASP A 166 1.93 -20.37 -1.59
N SER A 167 2.54 -19.19 -1.65
CA SER A 167 3.53 -18.88 -2.69
C SER A 167 4.46 -17.74 -2.28
N PHE A 168 5.67 -17.79 -2.81
CA PHE A 168 6.63 -16.69 -2.78
C PHE A 168 7.24 -16.56 -4.17
N ARG A 169 7.12 -15.37 -4.76
CA ARG A 169 7.66 -15.08 -6.10
C ARG A 169 8.21 -13.67 -6.21
N VAL A 170 9.11 -13.49 -7.16
CA VAL A 170 9.50 -12.19 -7.70
C VAL A 170 8.62 -11.91 -8.93
N LYS A 171 8.06 -10.70 -9.05
CA LYS A 171 7.13 -10.38 -10.15
C LYS A 171 7.79 -10.50 -11.53
N HIS A 172 9.07 -10.16 -11.60
CA HIS A 172 9.89 -10.31 -12.80
C HIS A 172 11.17 -11.06 -12.48
N ALA A 173 11.38 -12.22 -13.12
CA ALA A 173 12.60 -13.01 -12.96
C ALA A 173 13.85 -12.27 -13.46
N VAL A 174 13.68 -11.35 -14.40
CA VAL A 174 14.70 -10.41 -14.88
C VAL A 174 14.21 -9.00 -14.63
N VAL A 175 14.91 -8.30 -13.74
CA VAL A 175 14.62 -6.95 -13.28
C VAL A 175 15.57 -6.00 -13.99
N ASN A 176 15.05 -5.16 -14.88
CA ASN A 176 15.88 -4.22 -15.64
C ASN A 176 16.38 -3.05 -14.78
N ARG A 177 15.68 -2.75 -13.69
CA ARG A 177 16.01 -1.69 -12.73
C ARG A 177 15.30 -1.97 -11.41
N LEU A 178 15.88 -1.56 -10.30
CA LEU A 178 15.17 -1.59 -9.01
C LEU A 178 14.05 -0.51 -9.00
N PRO A 179 12.98 -0.70 -8.21
CA PRO A 179 12.78 -1.76 -7.21
C PRO A 179 12.54 -3.15 -7.82
N ALA A 180 13.13 -4.18 -7.22
CA ALA A 180 12.72 -5.56 -7.44
C ALA A 180 11.49 -5.85 -6.58
N GLU A 181 10.37 -6.23 -7.20
CA GLU A 181 9.09 -6.47 -6.51
C GLU A 181 8.87 -7.96 -6.23
N PHE A 182 8.45 -8.25 -5.00
CA PHE A 182 8.16 -9.57 -4.48
C PHE A 182 6.71 -9.67 -4.03
N GLU A 183 6.11 -10.83 -4.27
CA GLU A 183 4.75 -11.16 -3.87
C GLU A 183 4.77 -12.42 -2.99
N PHE A 184 4.11 -12.31 -1.83
CA PHE A 184 3.86 -13.39 -0.88
C PHE A 184 2.37 -13.67 -0.86
N ARG A 185 1.99 -14.95 -0.91
CA ARG A 185 0.65 -15.38 -0.54
C ARG A 185 0.79 -16.20 0.73
N LEU A 186 0.24 -15.68 1.82
CA LEU A 186 0.30 -16.30 3.15
C LEU A 186 -1.10 -16.73 3.53
N ARG A 187 -1.27 -18.01 3.84
CA ARG A 187 -2.55 -18.61 4.26
C ARG A 187 -2.57 -18.73 5.76
N ASN A 188 -3.68 -18.32 6.37
CA ASN A 188 -3.92 -18.54 7.78
C ASN A 188 -4.85 -19.74 7.99
N LEU A 189 -4.31 -20.78 8.61
CA LEU A 189 -5.00 -22.01 9.02
C LEU A 189 -5.35 -22.00 10.52
N GLY A 190 -4.99 -20.93 11.23
CA GLY A 190 -5.29 -20.73 12.64
C GLY A 190 -6.69 -20.17 12.89
N SER A 191 -7.01 -19.99 14.17
CA SER A 191 -8.29 -19.45 14.65
C SER A 191 -8.25 -17.95 14.98
N VAL A 192 -7.06 -17.33 14.98
CA VAL A 192 -6.87 -15.89 15.20
C VAL A 192 -6.19 -15.24 14.00
N HIS A 193 -6.35 -13.93 13.86
CA HIS A 193 -5.67 -13.21 12.78
C HIS A 193 -4.20 -12.99 13.12
N GLU A 194 -3.37 -13.04 12.09
CA GLU A 194 -1.92 -12.98 12.26
C GLU A 194 -1.32 -11.76 11.55
N ARG A 195 -0.29 -11.17 12.14
CA ARG A 195 0.52 -10.12 11.51
C ARG A 195 1.97 -10.57 11.47
N PRO A 196 2.39 -11.30 10.42
CA PRO A 196 3.77 -11.72 10.29
C PRO A 196 4.72 -10.52 10.33
N LYS A 197 5.80 -10.66 11.11
CA LYS A 197 6.84 -9.65 11.31
C LYS A 197 8.17 -10.20 10.87
N GLY A 198 8.98 -9.35 10.24
CA GLY A 198 10.33 -9.71 9.83
C GLY A 198 10.70 -9.10 8.50
N THR A 199 11.66 -9.72 7.83
CA THR A 199 12.31 -9.17 6.64
C THR A 199 12.43 -10.17 5.52
N LEU A 200 12.57 -9.65 4.31
CA LEU A 200 13.13 -10.38 3.19
C LEU A 200 14.63 -10.12 3.16
N VAL A 201 15.39 -11.19 3.14
CA VAL A 201 16.84 -11.14 3.09
C VAL A 201 17.28 -11.34 1.65
N ILE A 202 17.89 -10.30 1.08
CA ILE A 202 18.42 -10.32 -0.29
C ILE A 202 19.91 -10.64 -0.22
N ARG A 203 20.34 -11.66 -0.97
CA ARG A 203 21.74 -12.09 -1.09
C ARG A 203 22.21 -12.02 -2.53
N ASN A 204 23.47 -11.64 -2.73
CA ASN A 204 24.13 -11.71 -4.03
C ASN A 204 24.61 -13.15 -4.33
N ILE A 205 25.24 -13.34 -5.50
CA ILE A 205 25.79 -14.64 -5.93
C ILE A 205 26.86 -15.22 -5.00
N LEU A 206 27.53 -14.38 -4.19
CA LEU A 206 28.53 -14.80 -3.20
C LEU A 206 27.89 -15.23 -1.86
N GLY A 207 26.56 -15.12 -1.73
CA GLY A 207 25.81 -15.42 -0.50
C GLY A 207 25.79 -14.27 0.51
N SER A 208 26.49 -13.16 0.25
CA SER A 208 26.50 -11.98 1.11
C SER A 208 25.15 -11.30 1.13
N VAL A 209 24.68 -10.92 2.33
CA VAL A 209 23.46 -10.14 2.50
C VAL A 209 23.69 -8.73 1.98
N VAL A 210 22.92 -8.30 0.98
CA VAL A 210 22.99 -6.95 0.40
C VAL A 210 21.86 -6.05 0.87
N ALA A 211 20.75 -6.63 1.34
CA ALA A 211 19.62 -5.89 1.91
C ALA A 211 18.75 -6.75 2.83
N ARG A 212 18.08 -6.08 3.75
CA ARG A 212 16.94 -6.58 4.51
C ARG A 212 15.79 -5.60 4.32
N VAL A 213 14.71 -6.02 3.68
CA VAL A 213 13.54 -5.17 3.44
C VAL A 213 12.34 -5.69 4.23
N PRO A 214 11.38 -4.83 4.66
CA PRO A 214 10.21 -5.30 5.39
C PRO A 214 9.44 -6.36 4.60
N GLY A 215 9.19 -7.52 5.21
CA GLY A 215 8.41 -8.59 4.57
C GLY A 215 6.91 -8.33 4.57
N ASN A 216 6.43 -7.52 5.53
CA ASN A 216 5.05 -7.05 5.64
C ASN A 216 5.04 -5.54 5.93
N PRO A 217 5.34 -4.69 4.91
CA PRO A 217 5.54 -3.25 5.11
C PRO A 217 4.30 -2.53 5.68
N ASN A 218 3.10 -2.97 5.27
CA ASN A 218 1.83 -2.39 5.69
C ASN A 218 1.29 -2.99 7.00
N LYS A 219 2.04 -3.90 7.64
CA LYS A 219 1.59 -4.63 8.84
C LYS A 219 0.21 -5.27 8.66
N SER A 220 -0.06 -5.76 7.46
CA SER A 220 -1.36 -6.32 7.10
C SER A 220 -1.65 -7.57 7.93
N ALA A 221 -2.89 -7.64 8.42
CA ALA A 221 -3.42 -8.83 9.08
C ALA A 221 -3.88 -9.87 8.06
N ILE A 222 -3.72 -11.13 8.43
CA ILE A 222 -4.17 -12.31 7.69
C ILE A 222 -5.26 -12.95 8.56
N LEU A 223 -6.53 -12.85 8.14
CA LEU A 223 -7.64 -13.38 8.92
C LEU A 223 -7.69 -14.92 8.84
N PRO A 224 -8.27 -15.61 9.83
CA PRO A 224 -8.53 -17.05 9.78
C PRO A 224 -9.17 -17.49 8.46
N ASN A 225 -8.79 -18.68 8.00
CA ASN A 225 -9.34 -19.30 6.79
C ASN A 225 -9.21 -18.47 5.50
N SER A 226 -8.24 -17.55 5.47
CA SER A 226 -8.00 -16.65 4.34
C SER A 226 -6.57 -16.69 3.85
N VAL A 227 -6.36 -16.20 2.63
CA VAL A 227 -5.04 -15.94 2.06
C VAL A 227 -4.86 -14.43 1.99
N ARG A 228 -3.69 -13.93 2.39
CA ARG A 228 -3.31 -12.54 2.20
C ARG A 228 -2.17 -12.46 1.21
N ARG A 229 -2.34 -11.61 0.19
CA ARG A 229 -1.26 -11.16 -0.68
C ARG A 229 -0.53 -10.00 -0.01
N ILE A 230 0.79 -10.11 0.07
CA ILE A 230 1.67 -9.06 0.57
C ILE A 230 2.68 -8.75 -0.53
N ASP A 231 2.85 -7.46 -0.83
CA ASP A 231 3.88 -6.97 -1.73
C ASP A 231 5.04 -6.36 -0.92
N SER A 232 6.26 -6.61 -1.36
CA SER A 232 7.46 -5.94 -0.85
C SER A 232 8.41 -5.62 -2.00
N GLY A 233 9.23 -4.57 -1.80
CA GLY A 233 10.13 -4.07 -2.83
C GLY A 233 11.53 -3.89 -2.28
N TRP A 234 12.54 -4.21 -3.10
CA TRP A 234 13.93 -3.91 -2.80
C TRP A 234 14.51 -2.86 -3.76
N ALA A 235 14.90 -1.72 -3.19
CA ALA A 235 15.71 -0.67 -3.82
C ALA A 235 16.67 -0.07 -2.78
N HIS A 236 17.73 0.61 -3.23
CA HIS A 236 18.61 1.40 -2.35
C HIS A 236 17.99 2.76 -2.00
N THR A 237 17.21 3.33 -2.92
CA THR A 237 16.43 4.56 -2.73
C THR A 237 15.08 4.47 -3.43
N LEU A 238 14.07 5.06 -2.80
CA LEU A 238 12.70 5.19 -3.32
C LEU A 238 12.49 6.53 -4.07
N ASP A 239 13.53 7.35 -4.22
CA ASP A 239 13.54 8.54 -5.08
C ASP A 239 13.62 8.13 -6.56
N ILE A 240 12.52 7.55 -7.05
CA ILE A 240 12.36 7.07 -8.42
C ILE A 240 11.83 8.23 -9.26
N PRO A 241 12.52 8.63 -10.35
CA PRO A 241 12.03 9.70 -11.21
C PRO A 241 10.69 9.34 -11.85
N GLU A 242 9.78 10.31 -11.92
CA GLU A 242 8.52 10.18 -12.68
C GLU A 242 8.78 10.08 -14.18
N ASP A 243 9.80 10.80 -14.66
CA ASP A 243 10.28 10.69 -16.04
C ASP A 243 10.90 9.31 -16.30
N ARG A 244 10.40 8.65 -17.34
CA ARG A 244 10.84 7.33 -17.81
C ARG A 244 11.79 7.42 -19.01
N GLY A 245 12.32 8.61 -19.29
CA GLY A 245 13.32 8.85 -20.32
C GLY A 245 14.64 8.14 -20.04
N PHE A 246 15.40 7.87 -21.11
CA PHE A 246 16.66 7.12 -21.08
C PHE A 246 17.63 7.60 -19.98
N TRP A 247 17.85 8.91 -19.87
CA TRP A 247 18.80 9.49 -18.90
C TRP A 247 18.26 9.46 -17.46
N ALA A 248 16.96 9.61 -17.28
CA ALA A 248 16.31 9.49 -15.97
C ALA A 248 16.43 8.04 -15.45
N GLU A 249 16.16 7.07 -16.32
CA GLU A 249 16.32 5.64 -15.99
C GLU A 249 17.78 5.27 -15.76
N THR A 250 18.72 5.78 -16.56
CA THR A 250 20.16 5.59 -16.32
C THR A 250 20.58 6.13 -14.94
N LYS A 251 20.08 7.31 -14.55
CA LYS A 251 20.36 7.90 -13.24
C LYS A 251 19.75 7.07 -12.11
N ASN A 252 18.54 6.53 -12.31
CA ASN A 252 17.91 5.60 -11.38
C ASN A 252 18.74 4.32 -11.23
N GLU A 253 19.12 3.67 -12.35
CA GLU A 253 19.99 2.51 -12.36
C GLU A 253 21.33 2.77 -11.64
N TRP A 254 21.90 3.97 -11.77
CA TRP A 254 23.13 4.34 -11.08
C TRP A 254 22.92 4.51 -9.57
N LYS A 255 21.86 5.22 -9.14
CA LYS A 255 21.51 5.39 -7.72
C LYS A 255 21.11 4.07 -7.05
N ASN A 256 20.44 3.21 -7.80
CA ASN A 256 19.95 1.90 -7.39
C ASN A 256 20.75 0.77 -8.04
N PHE A 257 22.08 0.92 -8.10
CA PHE A 257 22.93 -0.01 -8.82
C PHE A 257 22.88 -1.42 -8.22
N ALA A 258 22.43 -2.36 -9.03
CA ALA A 258 22.48 -3.79 -8.78
C ALA A 258 22.68 -4.52 -10.11
N ILE A 259 23.48 -5.58 -10.11
CA ILE A 259 23.78 -6.34 -11.32
C ILE A 259 24.04 -7.80 -10.99
N GLY A 260 23.53 -8.70 -11.84
CA GLY A 260 23.76 -10.13 -11.73
C GLY A 260 22.63 -10.86 -11.01
N ARG A 261 22.96 -12.06 -10.51
CA ARG A 261 21.98 -12.96 -9.87
C ARG A 261 21.88 -12.67 -8.37
N TYR A 262 20.64 -12.58 -7.90
CA TYR A 262 20.30 -12.43 -6.49
C TYR A 262 19.35 -13.54 -6.05
N THR A 263 19.31 -13.75 -4.74
CA THR A 263 18.32 -14.60 -4.08
C THR A 263 17.61 -13.80 -3.00
N ALA A 264 16.29 -13.95 -2.92
CA ALA A 264 15.49 -13.40 -1.83
C ALA A 264 14.97 -14.56 -0.99
N SER A 265 15.05 -14.44 0.33
CA SER A 265 14.57 -15.45 1.28
C SER A 265 13.69 -14.81 2.35
N ILE A 266 12.67 -15.55 2.78
CA ILE A 266 11.76 -15.13 3.86
C ILE A 266 12.44 -15.35 5.21
N ASP A 267 12.51 -14.30 6.02
CA ASP A 267 12.97 -14.31 7.41
C ASP A 267 11.91 -13.60 8.26
N MET A 268 10.77 -14.29 8.45
CA MET A 268 9.59 -13.77 9.13
C MET A 268 9.09 -14.74 10.20
N THR A 269 8.42 -14.16 11.19
CA THR A 269 7.80 -14.86 12.33
C THR A 269 6.35 -14.41 12.48
N TYR A 270 5.51 -15.24 13.11
CA TYR A 270 4.11 -14.93 13.41
C TYR A 270 3.71 -15.48 14.79
N GLY A 271 2.50 -15.13 15.23
CA GLY A 271 1.93 -15.59 16.49
C GLY A 271 2.60 -15.03 17.74
N SER A 272 1.97 -15.32 18.87
CA SER A 272 2.40 -14.98 20.22
C SER A 272 3.78 -15.56 20.57
N ASN A 273 4.09 -16.74 20.04
CA ASN A 273 5.34 -17.46 20.28
C ASN A 273 6.46 -17.13 19.28
N ASN A 274 6.25 -16.18 18.36
CA ASN A 274 7.20 -15.85 17.28
C ASN A 274 7.63 -17.07 16.46
N VAL A 275 6.67 -17.91 16.07
CA VAL A 275 6.89 -19.10 15.24
C VAL A 275 7.50 -18.67 13.91
N GLN A 276 8.58 -19.32 13.50
CA GLN A 276 9.26 -18.98 12.25
C GLN A 276 8.53 -19.53 11.03
N ILE A 277 8.28 -18.68 10.04
CA ILE A 277 7.76 -19.10 8.74
C ILE A 277 8.86 -19.90 8.03
N PRO A 278 8.54 -21.07 7.45
CA PRO A 278 9.50 -21.86 6.68
C PRO A 278 10.23 -21.03 5.63
N VAL A 279 11.55 -21.24 5.51
CA VAL A 279 12.36 -20.45 4.59
C VAL A 279 12.07 -20.87 3.15
N HIS A 280 11.40 -19.99 2.39
CA HIS A 280 11.30 -20.08 0.94
C HIS A 280 12.29 -19.13 0.29
N THR A 281 12.91 -19.57 -0.81
CA THR A 281 13.89 -18.77 -1.56
C THR A 281 13.48 -18.66 -3.02
N VAL A 282 13.58 -17.45 -3.57
CA VAL A 282 13.42 -17.19 -5.01
C VAL A 282 14.68 -16.56 -5.56
N SER A 283 14.98 -16.85 -6.82
CA SER A 283 16.13 -16.28 -7.52
C SER A 283 15.68 -15.36 -8.63
N PHE A 284 16.41 -14.27 -8.84
CA PHE A 284 16.15 -13.31 -9.90
C PHE A 284 17.45 -12.68 -10.40
N TRP A 285 17.39 -12.08 -11.58
CA TRP A 285 18.48 -11.34 -12.18
C TRP A 285 18.18 -9.85 -12.17
N VAL A 286 19.20 -9.03 -11.93
CA VAL A 286 19.12 -7.58 -12.16
C VAL A 286 20.06 -7.22 -13.30
N LEU A 287 19.53 -6.60 -14.35
CA LEU A 287 20.24 -6.25 -15.58
C LEU A 287 19.99 -4.77 -15.95
N PRO A 288 20.80 -3.82 -15.45
CA PRO A 288 20.67 -2.40 -15.73
C PRO A 288 21.14 -2.09 -17.16
N TRP A 289 20.26 -2.31 -18.13
CA TRP A 289 20.64 -2.34 -19.54
C TRP A 289 21.05 -0.97 -20.08
N HIS A 290 20.57 0.15 -19.50
CA HIS A 290 21.02 1.49 -19.91
C HIS A 290 22.48 1.70 -19.53
N LEU A 291 22.85 1.36 -18.29
CA LEU A 291 24.25 1.40 -17.85
C LEU A 291 25.13 0.42 -18.65
N MET A 292 24.62 -0.78 -18.95
CA MET A 292 25.35 -1.74 -19.79
C MET A 292 25.59 -1.20 -21.21
N LEU A 293 24.60 -0.52 -21.79
CA LEU A 293 24.72 0.10 -23.11
C LEU A 293 25.75 1.24 -23.10
N LEU A 294 25.72 2.12 -22.09
CA LEU A 294 26.71 3.19 -21.95
C LEU A 294 28.12 2.64 -21.75
N ALA A 295 28.27 1.58 -20.95
CA ALA A 295 29.55 0.90 -20.77
C ALA A 295 30.06 0.30 -22.08
N LEU A 296 29.18 -0.34 -22.87
CA LEU A 296 29.52 -0.90 -24.18
C LEU A 296 29.96 0.19 -25.17
N LEU A 297 29.19 1.29 -25.29
CA LEU A 297 29.54 2.41 -26.16
C LEU A 297 30.86 3.07 -25.74
N GLY A 298 31.09 3.21 -24.44
CA GLY A 298 32.36 3.70 -23.90
C GLY A 298 33.53 2.80 -24.27
N LEU A 299 33.38 1.48 -24.14
CA LEU A 299 34.41 0.51 -24.50
C LEU A 299 34.72 0.53 -26.01
N VAL A 300 33.69 0.58 -26.87
CA VAL A 300 33.86 0.72 -28.33
C VAL A 300 34.58 2.03 -28.66
N GLY A 301 34.21 3.14 -28.02
CA GLY A 301 34.89 4.43 -28.18
C GLY A 301 36.37 4.38 -27.80
N ILE A 302 36.72 3.74 -26.68
CA ILE A 302 38.12 3.55 -26.26
C ILE A 302 38.90 2.74 -27.31
N VAL A 303 38.33 1.64 -27.81
CA VAL A 303 38.97 0.83 -28.85
C VAL A 303 39.22 1.64 -30.13
N LEU A 304 38.23 2.41 -30.59
CA LEU A 304 38.38 3.28 -31.76
C LEU A 304 39.45 4.36 -31.56
N LEU A 305 39.54 4.96 -30.36
CA LEU A 305 40.58 5.93 -30.04
C LEU A 305 41.98 5.30 -30.06
N ILE A 306 42.14 4.09 -29.51
CA ILE A 306 43.40 3.34 -29.56
C ILE A 306 43.78 3.05 -31.03
N MET A 307 42.82 2.61 -31.85
CA MET A 307 43.05 2.36 -33.27
C MET A 307 43.46 3.62 -34.04
N LEU A 308 42.79 4.75 -33.78
CA LEU A 308 43.11 6.03 -34.40
C LEU A 308 44.50 6.51 -33.98
N TYR A 309 44.81 6.44 -32.68
CA TYR A 309 46.12 6.81 -32.15
C TYR A 309 47.25 5.97 -32.78
N ASN A 310 47.06 4.65 -32.86
CA ASN A 310 48.02 3.75 -33.49
C ASN A 310 48.22 4.08 -34.99
N ASN A 311 47.14 4.36 -35.72
CA ASN A 311 47.22 4.76 -37.13
C ASN A 311 47.99 6.10 -37.30
N LEU A 312 47.77 7.07 -36.41
CA LEU A 312 48.51 8.34 -36.42
C LEU A 312 50.00 8.14 -36.13
N LEU A 313 50.35 7.31 -35.15
CA LEU A 313 51.75 6.96 -34.86
C LEU A 313 52.44 6.29 -36.03
N VAL A 314 51.79 5.31 -36.69
CA VAL A 314 52.33 4.63 -37.87
C VAL A 314 52.56 5.63 -39.02
N ARG A 315 51.60 6.53 -39.28
CA ARG A 315 51.76 7.57 -40.30
C ARG A 315 52.91 8.53 -39.99
N ALA A 316 53.09 8.90 -38.72
CA ALA A 316 54.21 9.75 -38.30
C ALA A 316 55.56 9.03 -38.47
N ALA A 317 55.64 7.74 -38.15
CA ALA A 317 56.84 6.92 -38.34
C ALA A 317 57.20 6.76 -39.83
N LEU A 318 56.21 6.49 -40.69
CA LEU A 318 56.42 6.38 -42.15
C LEU A 318 56.88 7.69 -42.80
N LYS A 319 56.33 8.84 -42.37
CA LYS A 319 56.83 10.15 -42.83
C LYS A 319 58.28 10.38 -42.43
N LYS A 320 58.68 9.94 -41.23
CA LYS A 320 60.05 10.07 -40.74
C LYS A 320 61.03 9.17 -41.51
N SER A 321 60.62 7.96 -41.89
CA SER A 321 61.46 7.05 -42.68
C SER A 321 61.57 7.43 -44.16
N GLN A 322 60.58 8.14 -44.73
CA GLN A 322 60.65 8.65 -46.10
C GLN A 322 61.48 9.94 -46.23
N ALA A 323 61.76 10.61 -45.11
CA ALA A 323 62.57 11.84 -45.06
C ALA A 323 64.06 11.58 -44.75
N SER A 324 64.44 10.33 -44.54
CA SER A 324 65.82 9.85 -44.33
C SER A 324 66.29 9.05 -45.53
#